data_AF-A0A5C4J8D1-F1
#
_entry.id   AF-A0A5C4J8D1-F1
#
_cell.length_a   1.000
_cell.length_b   1.000
_cell.length_c   1.000
_cell.angle_alpha   90.00
_cell.angle_beta   90.00
_cell.angle_gamma   90.00
#
_symmetry.space_group_name_H-M   'P 1'
#
loop_
_entity.id
_entity.type
_entity.pdbx_description
1 polymer ?
#
loop_
_entity_poly.entity_id
_entity_poly.type
_entity_poly.pdbx_seq_one_letter_code
_entity_poly.pdbx_strand_id
1 'polypeptide(L)'
;MLVLIPGHLAKLPLAAPLPEELARALGEHNAALPESERLQLRVALHAGEVAGDSHGYTGTAINLAFRLVNSAPLRGALDKSSGVVALAVSTWFYDEVVQHHDAARPKSYRRVFVENKETRSDAWISRPDDPYPDRKSDDDVIPDRDFEERFVDFVREDNAGFELFRVARGRGSKDYSFDKYYVVPPITRRQVATPMPELTGAGTDSANAIAGARRVLLLGGAGAGKTTFLTWLANNVARRHGEEGPWHRVVPFLIYLRHFAETDLPDDRELLLTAVAPTLAEEKPEGWVTSAVVPARARGQEREDRVHVDLLASSACP
;
A
#
# COMPACT_ATOMS: atom_id res chain seq x y z
N MET A 1 19.85 4.88 -11.58
CA MET A 1 20.62 5.04 -12.84
C MET A 1 19.62 5.13 -13.98
N LEU A 2 19.81 6.04 -14.93
CA LEU A 2 18.99 6.17 -16.14
C LEU A 2 19.86 5.81 -17.35
N VAL A 3 19.33 5.01 -18.26
CA VAL A 3 19.98 4.66 -19.54
C VAL A 3 19.00 5.04 -20.65
N LEU A 4 19.45 5.88 -21.59
CA LEU A 4 18.67 6.23 -22.77
C LEU A 4 19.15 5.42 -23.95
N ILE A 5 18.20 4.80 -24.64
CA ILE A 5 18.46 3.91 -25.78
C ILE A 5 17.84 4.55 -27.02
N PRO A 6 18.60 4.70 -28.12
CA PRO A 6 18.07 5.29 -29.34
C PRO A 6 16.80 4.58 -29.84
N GLY A 7 15.77 5.35 -30.20
CA GLY A 7 14.44 4.83 -30.54
C GLY A 7 14.37 3.93 -31.78
N HIS A 8 15.41 3.96 -32.63
CA HIS A 8 15.53 3.12 -33.82
C HIS A 8 15.99 1.68 -33.51
N LEU A 9 16.48 1.43 -32.30
CA LEU A 9 16.87 0.08 -31.88
C LEU A 9 15.62 -0.73 -31.52
N ALA A 10 15.70 -2.04 -31.79
CA ALA A 10 14.66 -2.98 -31.40
C ALA A 10 14.47 -2.94 -29.88
N LYS A 11 13.21 -2.93 -29.42
CA LYS A 11 12.85 -2.85 -28.00
C LYS A 11 12.81 -4.23 -27.34
N LEU A 12 12.57 -5.29 -28.10
CA LEU A 12 12.48 -6.67 -27.61
C LEU A 12 13.71 -7.12 -26.80
N PRO A 13 14.97 -6.82 -27.20
CA PRO A 13 16.14 -7.16 -26.40
C PRO A 13 16.10 -6.61 -24.96
N LEU A 14 15.38 -5.51 -24.73
CA LEU A 14 15.26 -4.90 -23.41
C LEU A 14 14.29 -5.65 -22.50
N ALA A 15 13.30 -6.34 -23.06
CA ALA A 15 12.27 -7.05 -22.29
C ALA A 15 12.53 -8.55 -22.12
N ALA A 16 13.40 -9.16 -22.94
CA ALA A 16 13.68 -10.60 -22.90
C ALA A 16 15.12 -10.93 -22.49
N PRO A 17 16.15 -10.72 -23.34
CA PRO A 17 17.51 -11.12 -22.99
C PRO A 17 18.17 -10.21 -21.95
N LEU A 18 17.95 -8.89 -21.97
CA LEU A 18 18.60 -7.99 -21.01
C LEU A 18 18.23 -8.31 -19.54
N PRO A 19 16.95 -8.49 -19.17
CA PRO A 19 16.59 -8.81 -17.79
C PRO A 19 17.14 -10.16 -17.33
N GLU A 20 17.14 -11.17 -18.21
CA GLU A 20 17.71 -12.49 -17.93
C GLU A 20 19.23 -12.42 -17.69
N GLU A 21 19.96 -11.71 -18.55
CA GLU A 21 21.41 -11.53 -18.41
C GLU A 21 21.78 -10.70 -17.17
N LEU A 22 20.99 -9.68 -16.84
CA LEU A 22 21.15 -8.92 -15.60
C LEU A 22 20.97 -9.82 -14.38
N ALA A 23 19.95 -10.66 -14.36
CA ALA A 23 19.69 -11.56 -13.25
C ALA A 23 20.79 -12.61 -13.09
N ARG A 24 21.25 -13.19 -14.22
CA ARG A 24 22.38 -14.12 -14.23
C ARG A 24 23.65 -13.49 -13.67
N ALA A 25 24.06 -12.33 -14.19
CA ALA A 25 25.26 -11.64 -13.76
C ALA A 25 25.18 -11.20 -12.29
N LEU A 26 24.01 -10.74 -11.83
CA LEU A 26 23.80 -10.35 -10.44
C LEU A 26 23.79 -11.56 -9.49
N GLY A 27 23.22 -12.68 -9.92
CA GLY A 27 23.25 -13.96 -9.18
C GLY A 27 24.68 -14.47 -8.99
N GLU A 28 25.50 -14.44 -10.05
CA GLU A 28 26.93 -14.79 -10.00
C GLU A 28 27.70 -13.87 -9.04
N HIS A 29 27.43 -12.57 -9.07
CA HIS A 29 28.05 -11.61 -8.16
C HIS A 29 27.64 -11.87 -6.70
N ASN A 30 26.35 -12.07 -6.45
CA ASN A 30 25.80 -12.32 -5.12
C ASN A 30 26.26 -13.65 -4.50
N ALA A 31 26.62 -14.64 -5.32
CA ALA A 31 27.14 -15.92 -4.85
C ALA A 31 28.47 -15.78 -4.10
N ALA A 32 29.25 -14.74 -4.40
CA ALA A 32 30.51 -14.43 -3.72
C ALA A 32 30.33 -13.61 -2.44
N LEU A 33 29.11 -13.16 -2.13
CA LEU A 33 28.80 -12.24 -1.03
C LEU A 33 28.04 -12.93 0.12
N PRO A 34 28.27 -12.50 1.37
CA PRO A 34 27.39 -12.85 2.49
C PRO A 34 25.95 -12.38 2.22
N GLU A 35 24.96 -13.05 2.83
CA GLU A 35 23.53 -12.74 2.60
C GLU A 35 23.18 -11.27 2.88
N SER A 36 23.81 -10.63 3.88
CA SER A 36 23.60 -9.23 4.23
C SER A 36 24.13 -8.23 3.20
N GLU A 37 24.98 -8.66 2.27
CA GLU A 37 25.63 -7.81 1.25
C GLU A 37 25.12 -8.11 -0.16
N ARG A 38 24.23 -9.09 -0.32
CA ARG A 38 23.65 -9.42 -1.61
C ARG A 38 22.84 -8.24 -2.15
N LEU A 39 23.00 -8.00 -3.45
CA LEU A 39 22.38 -6.90 -4.15
C LEU A 39 21.11 -7.37 -4.86
N GLN A 40 20.08 -6.52 -4.82
CA GLN A 40 18.85 -6.70 -5.58
C GLN A 40 18.66 -5.49 -6.51
N LEU A 41 18.19 -5.75 -7.73
CA LEU A 41 18.01 -4.73 -8.75
C LEU A 41 16.53 -4.57 -9.11
N ARG A 42 16.10 -3.32 -9.20
CA ARG A 42 14.80 -2.94 -9.75
C ARG A 42 15.03 -2.18 -11.05
N VAL A 43 14.39 -2.63 -12.11
CA VAL A 43 14.53 -2.08 -13.46
C VAL A 43 13.15 -1.61 -13.93
N ALA A 44 13.09 -0.46 -14.58
CA ALA A 44 11.88 0.00 -15.25
C ALA A 44 12.14 0.31 -16.72
N LEU A 45 11.25 -0.15 -17.60
CA LEU A 45 11.31 0.08 -19.04
C LEU A 45 10.09 0.85 -19.51
N HIS A 46 10.36 1.87 -20.30
CA HIS A 46 9.36 2.65 -20.99
C HIS A 46 9.99 3.24 -22.26
N ALA A 47 9.17 3.50 -23.27
CA ALA A 47 9.60 4.19 -24.48
C ALA A 47 8.64 5.31 -24.80
N GLY A 48 9.19 6.44 -25.23
CA GLY A 48 8.47 7.63 -25.60
C GLY A 48 9.46 8.74 -25.95
N GLU A 49 8.91 9.89 -26.34
CA GLU A 49 9.72 11.04 -26.72
C GLU A 49 10.48 11.62 -25.53
N VAL A 50 11.75 11.95 -25.78
CA VAL A 50 12.65 12.57 -24.81
C VAL A 50 13.26 13.80 -25.45
N ALA A 51 13.09 14.95 -24.81
CA ALA A 51 13.77 16.17 -25.20
C ALA A 51 15.11 16.24 -24.45
N GLY A 52 16.19 16.49 -25.19
CA GLY A 52 17.50 16.83 -24.61
C GLY A 52 17.76 18.33 -24.75
N ASP A 53 18.27 18.96 -23.70
CA ASP A 53 18.82 20.31 -23.74
C ASP A 53 20.19 20.39 -23.05
N SER A 54 20.77 21.58 -22.96
CA SER A 54 22.09 21.79 -22.34
C SER A 54 22.14 21.49 -20.83
N HIS A 55 21.01 21.18 -20.19
CA HIS A 55 20.88 20.84 -18.78
C HIS A 55 20.50 19.38 -18.53
N GLY A 56 20.33 18.57 -19.58
CA GLY A 56 20.10 17.13 -19.48
C GLY A 56 18.93 16.65 -20.35
N TYR A 57 18.31 15.55 -19.93
CA TYR A 57 17.18 14.97 -20.64
C TYR A 57 15.90 15.13 -19.81
N THR A 58 14.85 15.64 -20.44
CA THR A 58 13.54 15.84 -19.84
C THR A 58 12.45 15.24 -20.73
N GLY A 59 11.38 14.74 -20.11
CA GLY A 59 10.27 14.19 -20.85
C GLY A 59 9.33 13.36 -19.99
N THR A 60 8.07 13.30 -20.41
CA THR A 60 7.04 12.48 -19.76
C THR A 60 7.48 11.02 -19.67
N ALA A 61 8.20 10.53 -20.70
CA ALA A 61 8.74 9.18 -20.72
C ALA A 61 9.74 8.90 -19.59
N ILE A 62 10.66 9.84 -19.34
CA ILE A 62 11.65 9.74 -18.26
C ILE A 62 10.95 9.78 -16.89
N ASN A 63 10.01 10.71 -16.72
CA ASN A 63 9.24 10.83 -15.47
C ASN A 63 8.47 9.55 -15.16
N LEU A 64 7.83 8.94 -16.17
CA LEU A 64 7.13 7.67 -15.99
C LEU A 64 8.11 6.55 -15.61
N ALA A 65 9.25 6.40 -16.29
CA ALA A 65 10.24 5.37 -15.95
C ALA A 65 10.75 5.50 -14.50
N PHE A 66 11.03 6.73 -14.05
CA PHE A 66 11.41 6.97 -12.64
C PHE A 66 10.28 6.69 -11.65
N ARG A 67 9.03 6.95 -12.02
CA ARG A 67 7.88 6.63 -11.17
C ARG A 67 7.67 5.12 -11.06
N LEU A 68 7.79 4.39 -12.17
CA LEU A 68 7.71 2.93 -12.20
C LEU A 68 8.80 2.28 -11.34
N VAL A 69 10.06 2.68 -11.51
CA VAL A 69 11.18 2.06 -10.76
C VAL A 69 11.07 2.29 -9.25
N ASN A 70 10.41 3.37 -8.85
CA ASN A 70 10.22 3.74 -7.45
C ASN A 70 8.88 3.29 -6.86
N SER A 71 7.99 2.69 -7.67
CA SER A 71 6.64 2.32 -7.27
C SER A 71 6.63 1.28 -6.16
N ALA A 72 5.73 1.41 -5.18
CA ALA A 72 5.60 0.46 -4.09
C ALA A 72 5.43 -1.00 -4.56
N PRO A 73 4.64 -1.30 -5.61
CA PRO A 73 4.57 -2.65 -6.17
C PRO A 73 5.90 -3.21 -6.64
N LEU A 74 6.75 -2.41 -7.30
CA LEU A 74 8.08 -2.87 -7.73
C LEU A 74 9.06 -2.96 -6.57
N ARG A 75 8.94 -2.09 -5.55
CA ARG A 75 9.79 -2.15 -4.36
C ARG A 75 9.63 -3.47 -3.61
N GLY A 76 8.39 -3.96 -3.49
CA GLY A 76 8.09 -5.22 -2.82
C GLY A 76 8.05 -6.45 -3.74
N ALA A 77 8.35 -6.31 -5.03
CA ALA A 77 8.28 -7.44 -5.97
C ALA A 77 9.29 -8.56 -5.64
N LEU A 78 10.38 -8.23 -4.96
CA LEU A 78 11.39 -9.19 -4.51
C LEU A 78 11.20 -9.63 -3.05
N ASP A 79 10.14 -9.16 -2.38
CA ASP A 79 9.82 -9.62 -1.03
C ASP A 79 9.38 -11.09 -1.12
N LYS A 80 10.00 -11.96 -0.32
CA LYS A 80 9.75 -13.42 -0.31
C LYS A 80 10.09 -14.13 -1.63
N SER A 81 10.71 -13.42 -2.59
CA SER A 81 11.27 -13.96 -3.83
C SER A 81 12.67 -14.51 -3.59
N SER A 82 13.01 -15.60 -4.28
CA SER A 82 14.40 -16.09 -4.40
C SER A 82 15.20 -15.36 -5.48
N GLY A 83 14.51 -14.66 -6.39
CA GLY A 83 15.10 -13.83 -7.44
C GLY A 83 15.74 -12.53 -6.92
N VAL A 84 16.61 -11.95 -7.76
CA VAL A 84 17.41 -10.76 -7.49
C VAL A 84 17.11 -9.61 -8.45
N VAL A 85 16.29 -9.82 -9.49
CA VAL A 85 15.85 -8.76 -10.43
C VAL A 85 14.33 -8.68 -10.47
N ALA A 86 13.80 -7.47 -10.27
CA ALA A 86 12.41 -7.14 -10.58
C ALA A 86 12.34 -6.13 -11.72
N LEU A 87 11.45 -6.40 -12.67
CA LEU A 87 11.25 -5.61 -13.86
C LEU A 87 9.85 -5.00 -13.87
N ALA A 88 9.75 -3.68 -14.00
CA ALA A 88 8.52 -2.99 -14.36
C ALA A 88 8.56 -2.52 -15.81
N VAL A 89 7.45 -2.66 -16.53
CA VAL A 89 7.26 -2.04 -17.85
C VAL A 89 5.99 -1.19 -17.81
N SER A 90 5.99 -0.05 -18.49
CA SER A 90 4.75 0.74 -18.69
C SER A 90 3.72 -0.06 -19.50
N THR A 91 2.43 0.28 -19.37
CA THR A 91 1.35 -0.30 -20.20
C THR A 91 1.67 -0.27 -21.68
N TRP A 92 2.07 0.88 -22.22
CA TRP A 92 2.47 0.99 -23.63
C TRP A 92 3.58 0.02 -24.03
N PHE A 93 4.62 -0.12 -23.20
CA PHE A 93 5.74 -1.02 -23.50
C PHE A 93 5.31 -2.49 -23.43
N TYR A 94 4.39 -2.82 -22.52
CA TYR A 94 3.83 -4.15 -22.45
C TYR A 94 2.99 -4.45 -23.69
N ASP A 95 2.05 -3.57 -24.02
CA ASP A 95 1.12 -3.72 -25.13
C ASP A 95 1.85 -3.70 -26.49
N GLU A 96 2.84 -2.85 -26.68
CA GLU A 96 3.48 -2.72 -28.01
C GLU A 96 4.70 -3.65 -28.19
N VAL A 97 5.22 -4.25 -27.12
CA VAL A 97 6.45 -5.04 -27.19
C VAL A 97 6.29 -6.40 -26.52
N VAL A 98 5.93 -6.44 -25.24
CA VAL A 98 5.96 -7.69 -24.45
C VAL A 98 4.90 -8.68 -24.91
N GLN A 99 3.65 -8.23 -25.11
CA GLN A 99 2.54 -9.13 -25.45
C GLN A 99 2.68 -9.81 -26.82
N HIS A 100 3.51 -9.26 -27.71
CA HIS A 100 3.68 -9.76 -29.08
C HIS A 100 4.81 -10.77 -29.23
N HIS A 101 5.58 -11.06 -28.17
CA HIS A 101 6.76 -11.91 -28.25
C HIS A 101 6.84 -12.91 -27.09
N ASP A 102 6.71 -14.21 -27.41
CA ASP A 102 6.81 -15.29 -26.42
C ASP A 102 8.13 -15.31 -25.66
N ALA A 103 9.22 -14.86 -26.30
CA ALA A 103 10.53 -14.72 -25.66
C ALA A 103 10.50 -13.77 -24.45
N ALA A 104 9.60 -12.78 -24.43
CA ALA A 104 9.41 -11.88 -23.30
C ALA A 104 8.48 -12.47 -22.23
N ARG A 105 7.93 -13.67 -22.42
CA ARG A 105 7.04 -14.38 -21.48
C ARG A 105 5.91 -13.48 -20.93
N PRO A 106 5.01 -12.95 -21.77
CA PRO A 106 3.96 -12.02 -21.32
C PRO A 106 3.07 -12.56 -20.19
N LYS A 107 2.87 -13.88 -20.12
CA LYS A 107 2.08 -14.51 -19.05
C LYS A 107 2.75 -14.50 -17.67
N SER A 108 4.06 -14.26 -17.59
CA SER A 108 4.75 -14.14 -16.30
C SER A 108 4.69 -12.73 -15.71
N TYR A 109 4.05 -11.76 -16.39
CA TYR A 109 3.86 -10.41 -15.86
C TYR A 109 2.59 -10.33 -14.99
N ARG A 110 2.54 -9.30 -14.14
CA ARG A 110 1.39 -8.94 -13.29
C ARG A 110 1.05 -7.48 -13.49
N ARG A 111 -0.21 -7.18 -13.82
CA ARG A 111 -0.69 -5.80 -13.92
C ARG A 111 -0.74 -5.22 -12.52
N VAL A 112 -0.30 -3.97 -12.38
CA VAL A 112 -0.31 -3.25 -11.11
C VAL A 112 -0.69 -1.80 -11.36
N PHE A 113 -1.43 -1.23 -10.42
CA PHE A 113 -1.69 0.20 -10.41
C PHE A 113 -0.55 0.97 -9.74
N VAL A 114 -0.01 1.98 -10.43
CA VAL A 114 1.04 2.86 -9.90
C VAL A 114 0.44 4.24 -9.65
N GLU A 115 0.28 4.57 -8.37
CA GLU A 115 -0.18 5.87 -7.89
C GLU A 115 0.94 6.61 -7.16
N ASN A 116 1.31 7.79 -7.66
CA ASN A 116 2.17 8.75 -6.98
C ASN A 116 1.47 10.12 -6.98
N LYS A 117 1.93 11.08 -6.17
CA LYS A 117 1.33 12.44 -6.01
C LYS A 117 1.04 13.20 -7.33
N GLU A 118 1.61 12.77 -8.45
CA GLU A 118 1.49 13.41 -9.76
C GLU A 118 1.07 12.44 -10.89
N THR A 119 0.75 11.17 -10.62
CA THR A 119 0.44 10.16 -11.67
C THR A 119 -0.43 9.04 -11.15
N ARG A 120 -1.42 8.67 -11.98
CA ARG A 120 -2.14 7.40 -11.93
C ARG A 120 -1.95 6.71 -13.26
N SER A 121 -1.34 5.53 -13.25
CA SER A 121 -1.14 4.72 -14.45
C SER A 121 -1.01 3.26 -14.08
N ASP A 122 -1.50 2.39 -14.94
CA ASP A 122 -1.17 0.97 -14.90
C ASP A 122 0.28 0.73 -15.33
N ALA A 123 0.81 -0.40 -14.89
CA ALA A 123 2.10 -0.94 -15.26
C ALA A 123 2.08 -2.47 -15.15
N TRP A 124 3.14 -3.11 -15.63
CA TRP A 124 3.28 -4.56 -15.54
C TRP A 124 4.60 -4.92 -14.87
N ILE A 125 4.59 -5.87 -13.95
CA ILE A 125 5.77 -6.33 -13.20
C ILE A 125 6.05 -7.79 -13.49
N SER A 126 7.31 -8.14 -13.69
CA SER A 126 7.79 -9.53 -13.76
C SER A 126 9.09 -9.72 -12.96
N ARG A 127 9.46 -10.98 -12.75
CA ARG A 127 10.72 -11.42 -12.14
C ARG A 127 11.40 -12.38 -13.13
N PRO A 128 12.52 -12.00 -13.76
CA PRO A 128 13.15 -12.85 -14.79
C PRO A 128 13.69 -14.18 -14.25
N ASP A 129 14.16 -14.18 -12.99
CA ASP A 129 14.89 -15.27 -12.35
C ASP A 129 14.11 -16.02 -11.27
N ASP A 130 12.94 -15.53 -10.90
CA ASP A 130 11.96 -16.23 -10.07
C ASP A 130 10.55 -15.90 -10.56
N PRO A 131 10.18 -16.32 -11.79
CA PRO A 131 8.98 -15.83 -12.45
C PRO A 131 7.73 -16.15 -11.65
N TYR A 132 6.78 -15.21 -11.64
CA TYR A 132 5.43 -15.52 -11.16
C TYR A 132 4.86 -16.69 -11.97
N PRO A 133 3.99 -17.53 -11.38
CA PRO A 133 3.20 -18.49 -12.13
C PRO A 133 2.50 -17.82 -13.31
N ASP A 134 2.29 -18.55 -14.40
CA ASP A 134 1.56 -18.01 -15.55
C ASP A 134 0.21 -17.44 -15.11
N ARG A 135 -0.02 -16.17 -15.44
CA ARG A 135 -1.27 -15.47 -15.16
C ARG A 135 -2.42 -16.10 -15.95
N LYS A 136 -3.59 -16.22 -15.31
CA LYS A 136 -4.84 -16.68 -15.90
C LYS A 136 -5.69 -15.51 -16.39
N SER A 137 -5.69 -14.39 -15.66
CA SER A 137 -6.33 -13.13 -16.01
C SER A 137 -5.32 -11.97 -16.04
N ASP A 138 -5.71 -10.83 -16.61
CA ASP A 138 -5.00 -9.56 -16.47
C ASP A 138 -5.11 -9.00 -15.04
N ASP A 139 -6.15 -9.41 -14.30
CA ASP A 139 -6.41 -8.98 -12.92
C ASP A 139 -5.74 -9.89 -11.86
N ASP A 140 -4.95 -10.86 -12.31
CA ASP A 140 -4.19 -11.72 -11.41
C ASP A 140 -3.23 -10.89 -10.56
N VAL A 141 -3.32 -11.06 -9.24
CA VAL A 141 -2.44 -10.38 -8.28
C VAL A 141 -1.04 -10.96 -8.29
N ILE A 142 -0.09 -10.20 -7.73
CA ILE A 142 1.25 -10.69 -7.39
C ILE A 142 1.10 -11.74 -6.27
N PRO A 143 1.42 -13.04 -6.51
CA PRO A 143 1.09 -14.13 -5.57
C PRO A 143 1.84 -14.08 -4.24
N ASP A 144 3.05 -13.54 -4.23
CA ASP A 144 3.94 -13.51 -3.05
C ASP A 144 3.86 -12.18 -2.28
N ARG A 145 3.03 -11.25 -2.76
CA ARG A 145 2.78 -9.97 -2.09
C ARG A 145 1.54 -10.13 -1.23
N ASP A 146 1.72 -10.15 0.09
CA ASP A 146 0.62 -10.29 1.02
C ASP A 146 -0.36 -9.12 0.79
N PHE A 147 -1.60 -9.44 0.39
CA PHE A 147 -2.62 -8.43 0.18
C PHE A 147 -2.80 -7.58 1.45
N GLU A 148 -2.62 -8.19 2.62
CA GLU A 148 -2.64 -7.50 3.90
C GLU A 148 -1.54 -6.44 3.99
N GLU A 149 -0.29 -6.76 3.65
CA GLU A 149 0.82 -5.81 3.62
C GLU A 149 0.51 -4.63 2.68
N ARG A 150 -0.06 -4.89 1.50
CA ARG A 150 -0.45 -3.84 0.54
C ARG A 150 -1.54 -2.93 1.06
N PHE A 151 -2.56 -3.51 1.68
CA PHE A 151 -3.64 -2.73 2.25
C PHE A 151 -3.14 -1.91 3.44
N VAL A 152 -2.28 -2.47 4.27
CA VAL A 152 -1.63 -1.77 5.39
C VAL A 152 -0.78 -0.60 4.88
N ASP A 153 0.01 -0.79 3.83
CA ASP A 153 0.78 0.28 3.19
C ASP A 153 -0.14 1.38 2.65
N PHE A 154 -1.24 1.01 1.97
CA PHE A 154 -2.23 1.98 1.51
C PHE A 154 -2.82 2.78 2.67
N VAL A 155 -3.21 2.13 3.76
CA VAL A 155 -3.75 2.82 4.94
C VAL A 155 -2.69 3.74 5.54
N ARG A 156 -1.43 3.31 5.62
CA ARG A 156 -0.31 4.14 6.08
C ARG A 156 -0.17 5.40 5.22
N GLU A 157 -0.18 5.26 3.90
CA GLU A 157 0.04 6.37 2.98
C GLU A 157 -1.15 7.33 2.91
N ASP A 158 -2.38 6.81 2.76
CA ASP A 158 -3.57 7.64 2.66
C ASP A 158 -3.87 8.39 3.96
N ASN A 159 -3.47 7.83 5.11
CA ASN A 159 -3.68 8.44 6.42
C ASN A 159 -2.41 9.10 6.98
N ALA A 160 -1.40 9.40 6.16
CA ALA A 160 -0.12 9.97 6.62
C ALA A 160 -0.20 11.42 7.13
N GLY A 161 -1.29 12.14 6.86
CA GLY A 161 -1.44 13.54 7.24
C GLY A 161 -2.88 14.02 7.29
N PHE A 162 -3.06 15.24 7.75
CA PHE A 162 -4.36 15.89 7.91
C PHE A 162 -4.32 17.35 7.44
N GLU A 163 -5.49 17.87 7.08
CA GLU A 163 -5.67 19.29 6.78
C GLU A 163 -6.09 20.05 8.05
N LEU A 164 -5.40 21.15 8.34
CA LEU A 164 -5.81 22.10 9.37
C LEU A 164 -6.72 23.13 8.71
N PHE A 165 -7.98 23.22 9.12
CA PHE A 165 -8.91 24.22 8.62
C PHE A 165 -8.31 25.63 8.75
N ARG A 166 -7.90 26.20 7.61
CA ARG A 166 -7.67 27.62 7.41
C ARG A 166 -8.52 28.01 6.20
N VAL A 167 -9.21 29.14 6.29
CA VAL A 167 -9.91 29.73 5.14
C VAL A 167 -8.88 29.99 4.05
N ALA A 168 -8.81 29.11 3.05
CA ALA A 168 -8.04 29.31 1.83
C ALA A 168 -8.69 28.51 0.69
N ARG A 169 -9.11 29.23 -0.36
CA ARG A 169 -9.58 28.65 -1.62
C ARG A 169 -8.38 28.00 -2.31
N GLY A 170 -8.37 26.67 -2.38
CA GLY A 170 -7.45 25.91 -3.23
C GLY A 170 -7.23 24.48 -2.73
N ARG A 171 -7.55 23.48 -3.55
CA ARG A 171 -7.19 22.07 -3.29
C ARG A 171 -5.68 21.91 -3.49
N GLY A 172 -4.92 21.96 -2.40
CA GLY A 172 -3.48 21.67 -2.34
C GLY A 172 -3.21 20.44 -1.47
N SER A 173 -2.07 19.79 -1.69
CA SER A 173 -1.55 18.61 -0.96
C SER A 173 -1.82 18.67 0.56
N LYS A 174 -2.18 17.52 1.18
CA LYS A 174 -2.31 17.35 2.65
C LYS A 174 -1.06 17.93 3.34
N ASP A 175 -1.19 19.07 4.03
CA ASP A 175 -0.05 19.95 4.39
C ASP A 175 0.62 19.63 5.74
N TYR A 176 0.11 18.69 6.54
CA TYR A 176 0.66 18.39 7.88
C TYR A 176 0.77 16.88 8.16
N SER A 177 2.00 16.41 8.44
CA SER A 177 2.28 15.04 8.91
C SER A 177 1.95 14.90 10.40
N PHE A 178 1.37 13.76 10.79
CA PHE A 178 1.05 13.45 12.18
C PHE A 178 2.27 13.46 13.10
N ASP A 179 3.41 12.91 12.66
CA ASP A 179 4.63 12.79 13.47
C ASP A 179 5.18 14.15 13.93
N LYS A 180 4.92 15.19 13.14
CA LYS A 180 5.48 16.52 13.36
C LYS A 180 4.50 17.52 13.95
N TYR A 181 3.21 17.37 13.65
CA TYR A 181 2.22 18.43 13.88
C TYR A 181 1.00 17.99 14.70
N TYR A 182 0.91 16.72 15.09
CA TYR A 182 -0.23 16.23 15.87
C TYR A 182 0.18 15.80 17.26
N VAL A 183 -0.50 16.36 18.26
CA VAL A 183 -0.43 15.91 19.64
C VAL A 183 -1.68 15.07 19.91
N VAL A 184 -1.48 13.82 20.27
CA VAL A 184 -2.57 12.89 20.54
C VAL A 184 -3.33 13.37 21.78
N PRO A 185 -4.66 13.55 21.71
CA PRO A 185 -5.44 13.99 22.86
C PRO A 185 -5.43 12.93 23.96
N PRO A 186 -5.54 13.33 25.24
CA PRO A 186 -5.75 12.38 26.32
C PRO A 186 -7.12 11.71 26.16
N ILE A 187 -7.16 10.39 26.34
CA ILE A 187 -8.39 9.60 26.26
C ILE A 187 -8.73 9.08 27.64
N THR A 188 -9.96 9.35 28.07
CA THR A 188 -10.51 8.77 29.30
C THR A 188 -11.41 7.60 28.94
N ARG A 189 -11.03 6.38 29.38
CA ARG A 189 -11.87 5.19 29.23
C ARG A 189 -12.96 5.19 30.29
N ARG A 190 -14.24 5.16 29.87
CA ARG A 190 -15.39 4.99 30.78
C ARG A 190 -16.01 3.61 30.56
N GLN A 191 -15.78 2.68 31.48
CA GLN A 191 -16.46 1.38 31.49
C GLN A 191 -17.80 1.48 32.23
N VAL A 192 -18.85 0.86 31.68
CA VAL A 192 -20.22 0.90 32.25
C VAL A 192 -20.33 0.05 33.54
N ALA A 193 -19.36 -0.83 33.82
CA ALA A 193 -19.48 -1.86 34.86
C ALA A 193 -18.64 -1.63 36.14
N THR A 194 -17.96 -0.49 36.31
CA THR A 194 -17.09 -0.27 37.49
C THR A 194 -17.36 1.11 38.10
N PRO A 195 -17.64 1.23 39.43
CA PRO A 195 -18.02 2.51 40.07
C PRO A 195 -16.90 3.55 40.14
N MET A 196 -15.67 3.17 39.81
CA MET A 196 -14.49 4.03 39.86
C MET A 196 -13.92 4.16 38.43
N PRO A 197 -13.84 5.37 37.86
CA PRO A 197 -13.10 5.58 36.62
C PRO A 197 -11.62 5.26 36.87
N GLU A 198 -11.08 4.28 36.14
CA GLU A 198 -9.62 4.11 36.05
C GLU A 198 -9.05 5.31 35.29
N LEU A 199 -8.37 6.19 36.02
CA LEU A 199 -7.52 7.21 35.44
C LEU A 199 -6.31 6.52 34.81
N THR A 200 -6.41 6.13 33.54
CA THR A 200 -5.26 5.67 32.72
C THR A 200 -4.40 6.86 32.24
N GLY A 201 -4.45 7.98 32.96
CA GLY A 201 -4.07 9.31 32.46
C GLY A 201 -2.67 9.80 32.82
N ALA A 202 -1.72 8.94 33.14
CA ALA A 202 -0.32 9.33 33.32
C ALA A 202 0.63 8.28 32.74
N GLY A 203 1.00 8.43 31.47
CA GLY A 203 2.12 7.71 30.86
C GLY A 203 1.79 6.58 29.88
N THR A 204 0.51 6.22 29.65
CA THR A 204 0.14 5.25 28.61
C THR A 204 -0.24 5.94 27.30
N ASP A 205 0.37 5.50 26.19
CA ASP A 205 0.00 5.86 24.81
C ASP A 205 -1.53 5.77 24.63
N SER A 206 -2.18 6.87 24.23
CA SER A 206 -3.64 6.93 24.05
C SER A 206 -4.16 5.84 23.10
N ALA A 207 -3.34 5.35 22.16
CA ALA A 207 -3.68 4.19 21.35
C ALA A 207 -3.80 2.91 22.21
N ASN A 208 -2.86 2.65 23.12
CA ASN A 208 -2.88 1.47 23.98
C ASN A 208 -4.09 1.44 24.93
N ALA A 209 -4.61 2.60 25.32
CA ALA A 209 -5.78 2.71 26.19
C ALA A 209 -7.05 2.06 25.61
N ILE A 210 -7.13 1.95 24.27
CA ILE A 210 -8.28 1.39 23.56
C ILE A 210 -7.98 0.06 22.87
N ALA A 211 -6.72 -0.36 22.80
CA ALA A 211 -6.32 -1.57 22.11
C ALA A 211 -6.96 -2.84 22.69
N GLY A 212 -7.27 -2.90 23.99
CA GLY A 212 -7.93 -4.10 24.58
C GLY A 212 -9.44 -4.18 24.34
N ALA A 213 -10.07 -3.22 23.65
CA ALA A 213 -11.52 -3.13 23.54
C ALA A 213 -12.04 -3.65 22.19
N ARG A 214 -13.05 -4.54 22.24
CA ARG A 214 -13.72 -5.05 21.03
C ARG A 214 -14.53 -4.01 20.27
N ARG A 215 -15.08 -3.03 20.99
CA ARG A 215 -15.89 -1.93 20.45
C ARG A 215 -15.62 -0.69 21.28
N VAL A 216 -15.35 0.42 20.62
CA VAL A 216 -15.05 1.71 21.26
C VAL A 216 -15.94 2.76 20.63
N LEU A 217 -16.71 3.47 21.46
CA LEU A 217 -17.42 4.67 21.05
C LEU A 217 -16.61 5.88 21.49
N LEU A 218 -16.06 6.63 20.53
CA LEU A 218 -15.34 7.87 20.80
C LEU A 218 -16.33 9.03 20.95
N LEU A 219 -16.41 9.56 22.17
CA LEU A 219 -17.24 10.71 22.51
C LEU A 219 -16.37 11.95 22.68
N GLY A 220 -16.84 13.08 22.16
CA GLY A 220 -16.16 14.37 22.29
C GLY A 220 -16.99 15.48 21.66
N GLY A 221 -16.77 16.72 22.12
CA GLY A 221 -17.46 17.90 21.57
C GLY A 221 -17.31 18.05 20.06
N ALA A 222 -18.14 18.90 19.46
CA ALA A 222 -17.96 19.33 18.07
C ALA A 222 -16.56 19.98 17.93
N GLY A 223 -15.84 19.63 16.86
CA GLY A 223 -14.47 20.12 16.66
C GLY A 223 -13.39 19.51 17.56
N ALA A 224 -13.71 18.57 18.45
CA ALA A 224 -12.72 17.92 19.33
C ALA A 224 -11.69 17.02 18.61
N GLY A 225 -11.67 16.99 17.27
CA GLY A 225 -10.68 16.25 16.50
C GLY A 225 -10.91 14.73 16.42
N LYS A 226 -12.13 14.23 16.67
CA LYS A 226 -12.45 12.79 16.62
C LYS A 226 -12.01 12.12 15.30
N THR A 227 -12.36 12.72 14.17
CA THR A 227 -11.96 12.24 12.84
C THR A 227 -10.45 12.24 12.69
N THR A 228 -9.79 13.32 13.09
CA THR A 228 -8.32 13.44 13.05
C THR A 228 -7.63 12.38 13.91
N PHE A 229 -8.17 12.08 15.10
CA PHE A 229 -7.67 11.01 15.96
C PHE A 229 -7.83 9.63 15.31
N LEU A 230 -8.97 9.36 14.67
CA LEU A 230 -9.20 8.09 13.98
C LEU A 230 -8.29 7.90 12.77
N THR A 231 -8.08 8.95 11.99
CA THR A 231 -7.11 8.97 10.88
C THR A 231 -5.69 8.74 11.40
N TRP A 232 -5.29 9.44 12.47
CA TRP A 232 -4.00 9.23 13.13
C TRP A 232 -3.83 7.79 13.61
N LEU A 233 -4.84 7.24 14.28
CA LEU A 233 -4.80 5.89 14.84
C LEU A 233 -4.67 4.84 13.74
N ALA A 234 -5.43 4.97 12.65
CA ALA A 234 -5.32 4.08 11.50
C ALA A 234 -3.89 4.08 10.92
N ASN A 235 -3.29 5.27 10.75
CA ASN A 235 -1.89 5.39 10.33
C ASN A 235 -0.91 4.78 11.34
N ASN A 236 -1.09 5.04 12.64
CA ASN A 236 -0.21 4.54 13.69
C ASN A 236 -0.24 3.00 13.76
N VAL A 237 -1.42 2.40 13.72
CA VAL A 237 -1.62 0.95 13.69
C VAL A 237 -1.00 0.35 12.43
N ALA A 238 -1.24 0.94 11.25
CA ALA A 238 -0.63 0.47 10.00
C ALA A 238 0.91 0.51 10.05
N ARG A 239 1.50 1.56 10.62
CA ARG A 239 2.96 1.65 10.78
C ARG A 239 3.53 0.60 11.72
N ARG A 240 2.78 0.22 12.75
CA ARG A 240 3.17 -0.76 13.78
C ARG A 240 2.67 -2.17 13.46
N HIS A 241 2.15 -2.42 12.26
CA HIS A 241 1.52 -3.69 11.90
C HIS A 241 2.41 -4.92 12.14
N GLY A 242 3.69 -4.82 11.82
CA GLY A 242 4.68 -5.88 12.03
C GLY A 242 5.38 -5.84 13.39
N GLU A 243 5.18 -4.80 14.19
CA GLU A 243 5.85 -4.63 15.48
C GLU A 243 5.15 -5.46 16.57
N GLU A 244 5.90 -5.95 17.55
CA GLU A 244 5.31 -6.57 18.74
C GLU A 244 4.54 -5.52 19.55
N GLY A 245 3.35 -5.86 20.01
CA GLY A 245 2.51 -4.95 20.79
C GLY A 245 1.03 -5.23 20.63
N PRO A 246 0.17 -4.41 21.25
CA PRO A 246 -1.28 -4.64 21.25
C PRO A 246 -1.95 -4.41 19.88
N TRP A 247 -1.19 -3.89 18.92
CA TRP A 247 -1.60 -3.64 17.54
C TRP A 247 -0.91 -4.57 16.53
N HIS A 248 -0.19 -5.58 17.01
CA HIS A 248 0.50 -6.55 16.16
C HIS A 248 -0.50 -7.26 15.23
N ARG A 249 -0.24 -7.22 13.92
CA ARG A 249 -1.10 -7.80 12.86
C ARG A 249 -2.55 -7.30 12.87
N VAL A 250 -2.76 -6.08 13.39
CA VAL A 250 -4.08 -5.43 13.33
C VAL A 250 -4.18 -4.65 12.03
N VAL A 251 -5.16 -5.00 11.21
CA VAL A 251 -5.43 -4.36 9.92
C VAL A 251 -6.49 -3.26 10.09
N PRO A 252 -6.13 -1.96 9.97
CA PRO A 252 -7.06 -0.87 10.24
C PRO A 252 -7.99 -0.58 9.04
N PHE A 253 -9.30 -0.73 9.23
CA PHE A 253 -10.32 -0.30 8.27
C PHE A 253 -10.98 1.01 8.73
N LEU A 254 -10.64 2.12 8.06
CA LEU A 254 -11.22 3.43 8.37
C LEU A 254 -12.41 3.74 7.45
N ILE A 255 -13.62 3.74 8.02
CA ILE A 255 -14.86 4.01 7.27
C ILE A 255 -15.40 5.38 7.67
N TYR A 256 -15.53 6.27 6.68
CA TYR A 256 -16.17 7.58 6.87
C TYR A 256 -17.66 7.48 6.57
N LEU A 257 -18.50 7.46 7.62
CA LEU A 257 -19.95 7.29 7.49
C LEU A 257 -20.63 8.35 6.63
N ARG A 258 -20.05 9.55 6.52
CA ARG A 258 -20.55 10.61 5.63
C ARG A 258 -20.63 10.21 4.15
N HIS A 259 -19.81 9.24 3.71
CA HIS A 259 -19.88 8.75 2.33
C HIS A 259 -21.11 7.86 2.08
N PHE A 260 -21.78 7.44 3.15
CA PHE A 260 -22.99 6.63 3.17
C PHE A 260 -24.18 7.43 3.71
N ALA A 261 -24.18 8.75 3.53
CA ALA A 261 -25.32 9.58 3.95
C ALA A 261 -26.57 9.33 3.09
N GLU A 262 -26.35 9.05 1.79
CA GLU A 262 -27.39 8.86 0.77
C GLU A 262 -27.52 7.39 0.31
N THR A 263 -26.69 6.51 0.83
CA THR A 263 -26.65 5.08 0.48
C THR A 263 -26.48 4.25 1.74
N ASP A 264 -27.13 3.09 1.80
CA ASP A 264 -26.96 2.20 2.94
C ASP A 264 -25.52 1.69 3.02
N LEU A 265 -25.07 1.42 4.25
CA LEU A 265 -23.79 0.73 4.44
C LEU A 265 -23.90 -0.66 3.78
N PRO A 266 -22.91 -1.09 2.97
CA PRO A 266 -22.98 -2.37 2.29
C PRO A 266 -23.20 -3.52 3.27
N ASP A 267 -24.21 -4.35 3.02
CA ASP A 267 -24.47 -5.58 3.79
C ASP A 267 -23.35 -6.61 3.60
N ASP A 268 -22.76 -6.63 2.40
CA ASP A 268 -21.59 -7.43 2.09
C ASP A 268 -20.32 -6.73 2.55
N ARG A 269 -19.63 -7.35 3.51
CA ARG A 269 -18.37 -6.84 4.06
C ARG A 269 -17.26 -6.78 3.01
N GLU A 270 -17.30 -7.62 1.99
CA GLU A 270 -16.31 -7.60 0.91
C GLU A 270 -16.38 -6.30 0.10
N LEU A 271 -17.54 -5.63 0.08
CA LEU A 271 -17.74 -4.34 -0.59
C LEU A 271 -17.25 -3.14 0.22
N LEU A 272 -16.94 -3.32 1.52
CA LEU A 272 -16.38 -2.26 2.35
C LEU A 272 -15.01 -1.81 1.83
N LEU A 273 -14.22 -2.74 1.28
CA LEU A 273 -12.93 -2.42 0.72
C LEU A 273 -13.06 -1.44 -0.46
N THR A 274 -14.09 -1.59 -1.29
CA THR A 274 -14.35 -0.69 -2.43
C THR A 274 -14.56 0.75 -1.96
N ALA A 275 -15.16 0.96 -0.79
CA ALA A 275 -15.37 2.30 -0.24
C ALA A 275 -14.12 2.91 0.41
N VAL A 276 -13.17 2.08 0.85
CA VAL A 276 -11.95 2.51 1.56
C VAL A 276 -10.76 2.62 0.61
N ALA A 277 -10.57 1.62 -0.25
CA ALA A 277 -9.44 1.45 -1.16
C ALA A 277 -9.95 0.89 -2.51
N PRO A 278 -10.69 1.69 -3.32
CA PRO A 278 -11.30 1.20 -4.56
C PRO A 278 -10.28 0.60 -5.54
N THR A 279 -9.06 1.15 -5.59
CA THR A 279 -7.96 0.65 -6.44
C THR A 279 -7.42 -0.70 -5.98
N LEU A 280 -7.49 -1.02 -4.68
CA LEU A 280 -7.08 -2.33 -4.15
C LEU A 280 -8.23 -3.34 -4.12
N ALA A 281 -9.48 -2.87 -4.23
CA ALA A 281 -10.65 -3.73 -4.13
C ALA A 281 -10.76 -4.74 -5.28
N GLU A 282 -10.34 -4.35 -6.49
CA GLU A 282 -10.32 -5.21 -7.67
C GLU A 282 -9.30 -6.36 -7.55
N GLU A 283 -8.24 -6.13 -6.78
CA GLU A 283 -7.11 -7.04 -6.59
C GLU A 283 -7.22 -7.86 -5.27
N LYS A 284 -8.39 -7.85 -4.63
CA LYS A 284 -8.56 -8.48 -3.32
C LYS A 284 -8.80 -9.99 -3.45
N PRO A 285 -8.08 -10.85 -2.71
CA PRO A 285 -8.43 -12.27 -2.61
C PRO A 285 -9.87 -12.49 -2.12
N GLU A 286 -10.53 -13.53 -2.62
CA GLU A 286 -11.89 -13.88 -2.20
C GLU A 286 -11.97 -14.14 -0.68
N GLY A 287 -12.97 -13.56 -0.01
CA GLY A 287 -13.19 -13.71 1.43
C GLY A 287 -12.15 -13.02 2.33
N TRP A 288 -11.22 -12.23 1.78
CA TRP A 288 -10.16 -11.62 2.57
C TRP A 288 -10.71 -10.62 3.60
N VAL A 289 -11.65 -9.73 3.24
CA VAL A 289 -12.20 -8.77 4.23
C VAL A 289 -12.89 -9.53 5.35
N THR A 290 -13.66 -10.55 5.01
CA THR A 290 -14.32 -11.41 5.99
C THR A 290 -13.28 -12.06 6.91
N SER A 291 -12.16 -12.56 6.38
CA SER A 291 -11.09 -13.14 7.19
C SER A 291 -10.33 -12.14 8.08
N ALA A 292 -10.24 -10.88 7.63
CA ALA A 292 -9.59 -9.78 8.35
C ALA A 292 -10.51 -9.12 9.40
N VAL A 293 -11.84 -9.20 9.21
CA VAL A 293 -12.88 -8.58 10.05
C VAL A 293 -13.57 -9.59 10.99
N VAL A 294 -13.39 -10.91 10.78
CA VAL A 294 -13.98 -11.94 11.66
C VAL A 294 -13.18 -12.11 12.96
N PRO A 295 -13.83 -12.06 14.14
CA PRO A 295 -13.19 -12.38 15.41
C PRO A 295 -12.62 -13.81 15.43
N ALA A 296 -11.47 -14.01 16.06
CA ALA A 296 -10.71 -15.26 16.17
C ALA A 296 -11.49 -16.53 16.64
N ARG A 297 -12.78 -16.44 16.98
CA ARG A 297 -13.59 -17.57 17.49
C ARG A 297 -14.07 -18.58 16.43
N ALA A 298 -13.79 -18.38 15.15
CA ALA A 298 -14.06 -19.38 14.11
C ALA A 298 -12.83 -20.26 13.77
N ARG A 299 -11.70 -20.06 14.44
CA ARG A 299 -10.53 -20.95 14.36
C ARG A 299 -10.47 -21.73 15.68
N GLY A 300 -10.59 -23.05 15.57
CA GLY A 300 -10.58 -23.95 16.71
C GLY A 300 -9.42 -23.67 17.65
N GLN A 301 -9.77 -23.48 18.92
CA GLN A 301 -8.98 -23.62 20.14
C GLN A 301 -7.45 -23.78 19.96
N GLU A 302 -6.73 -22.66 19.98
CA GLU A 302 -5.57 -22.35 20.83
C GLU A 302 -4.74 -21.21 20.20
N ARG A 303 -4.42 -20.21 21.05
CA ARG A 303 -3.50 -19.07 20.85
C ARG A 303 -4.05 -17.75 20.25
N GLU A 304 -4.20 -16.83 21.21
CA GLU A 304 -3.92 -15.39 21.20
C GLU A 304 -4.95 -14.39 20.62
N ASP A 305 -5.27 -13.45 21.51
CA ASP A 305 -6.28 -12.40 21.40
C ASP A 305 -5.99 -11.43 20.25
N ARG A 306 -6.68 -11.63 19.11
CA ARG A 306 -6.74 -10.62 18.04
C ARG A 306 -7.72 -9.52 18.42
N VAL A 307 -7.21 -8.28 18.47
CA VAL A 307 -8.01 -7.06 18.61
C VAL A 307 -8.44 -6.62 17.21
N HIS A 308 -9.76 -6.56 16.98
CA HIS A 308 -10.32 -5.88 15.82
C HIS A 308 -10.87 -4.54 16.27
N VAL A 309 -10.49 -3.47 15.59
CA VAL A 309 -10.99 -2.12 15.89
C VAL A 309 -11.72 -1.58 14.68
N ASP A 310 -13.04 -1.77 14.68
CA ASP A 310 -13.95 -1.07 13.78
C ASP A 310 -14.05 0.39 14.23
N LEU A 311 -13.28 1.27 13.61
CA LEU A 311 -13.26 2.70 13.92
C LEU A 311 -14.36 3.41 13.12
N LEU A 312 -15.57 3.45 13.68
CA LEU A 312 -16.69 4.19 13.11
C LEU A 312 -16.54 5.70 13.40
N ALA A 313 -16.25 6.49 12.36
CA ALA A 313 -16.24 7.95 12.44
C ALA A 313 -17.64 8.51 12.14
N SER A 314 -18.39 8.92 13.17
CA SER A 314 -19.58 9.74 13.00
C SER A 314 -19.20 11.23 13.04
N SER A 315 -19.40 11.93 11.92
CA SER A 315 -19.47 13.39 11.89
C SER A 315 -20.93 13.80 11.71
N ALA A 316 -21.74 13.67 12.76
CA ALA A 316 -23.01 14.37 12.81
C ALA A 316 -22.74 15.85 13.16
N CYS A 317 -22.99 16.75 12.20
CA CYS A 317 -23.49 18.08 12.51
C CYS A 317 -24.88 18.20 11.85
N PRO A 318 -25.86 18.84 12.51
CA PRO A 318 -27.24 18.95 12.05
C PRO A 318 -27.40 19.78 10.77
#